data_AF-A0A840YAU4-F1
#
_entry.id   AF-A0A840YAU4-F1
#
_cell.length_a   1.000
_cell.length_b   1.000
_cell.length_c   1.000
_cell.angle_alpha   90.00
_cell.angle_beta   90.00
_cell.angle_gamma   90.00
#
_symmetry.space_group_name_H-M   'P 1'
#
loop_
_entity.id
_entity.type
_entity.pdbx_description
1 polymer ?
#
loop_
_entity_poly.entity_id
_entity_poly.type
_entity_poly.pdbx_seq_one_letter_code
_entity_poly.pdbx_strand_id
1 'polypeptide(L)'
;MFIQEEAIGSAQVSIVDGASAAHQAIDLMLSVMSDGLDHPELWSLVPSILSENPLVVETLLQRSSMEPSPPVRVQMQLLLGLCTAAAGGSQDALSALMPLCATESQNVQVQGVIFRLEGLLDPGNSKYQLTGRVCMNPFIELDVLENSTHLCCASWLPTSTGDLSYVPWQDVWNGDTAQAIRGSMLDGSYRFCNKRTCPSIQSSQFPTIEELEADPKWSEIIRPRATTMPRGPEMLNLSYDRTCNLSCPSCRTERYAADDATRARFDTMQERQILPLLKNAKTVFVTGSGDPFASKNFRRLMTQLDAGGYPDLKFIIMTNGMLFTPRQWEAFPSLHRRVESLRISLDAATGPTHELLRRGARWSVMVENLRFAGQLLAEGLIEDFSLSFTVQQENFREMGDAVELAREVGAAGIYFGQITNWGTFTPVEYERKAVFVPGHREHEAFLEAARDPRLRDDLVLPSDLAEFLEQRV
;
A
#
# COMPACT_ATOMS: atom_id res chain seq x y z
N MET A 1 34.19 62.85 3.59
CA MET A 1 34.18 61.60 2.80
C MET A 1 34.73 60.48 3.69
N PHE A 2 34.00 60.06 4.74
CA PHE A 2 34.40 58.99 5.68
C PHE A 2 33.20 58.49 6.52
N ILE A 3 32.01 58.34 5.91
CA ILE A 3 30.82 57.75 6.59
C ILE A 3 30.12 56.69 5.69
N GLN A 4 30.71 56.29 4.56
CA GLN A 4 30.10 55.30 3.65
C GLN A 4 30.77 53.93 3.63
N GLU A 5 31.94 53.74 4.25
CA GLU A 5 32.65 52.45 4.20
C GLU A 5 32.28 51.48 5.34
N GLU A 6 31.91 51.96 6.53
CA GLU A 6 31.53 51.08 7.67
C GLU A 6 30.13 50.44 7.50
N ALA A 7 29.19 51.12 6.83
CA ALA A 7 27.87 50.57 6.52
C ALA A 7 27.92 49.49 5.41
N ILE A 8 28.86 49.62 4.46
CA ILE A 8 29.05 48.63 3.39
C ILE A 8 29.78 47.39 3.94
N GLY A 9 30.77 47.57 4.84
CA GLY A 9 31.45 46.47 5.51
C GLY A 9 30.54 45.67 6.45
N SER A 10 29.69 46.33 7.25
CA SER A 10 28.72 45.65 8.13
C SER A 10 27.59 44.98 7.35
N ALA A 11 27.11 45.58 6.25
CA ALA A 11 26.15 44.94 5.36
C ALA A 11 26.76 43.75 4.61
N GLN A 12 28.00 43.84 4.11
CA GLN A 12 28.68 42.70 3.50
C GLN A 12 28.97 41.57 4.49
N VAL A 13 29.40 41.87 5.72
CA VAL A 13 29.61 40.86 6.76
C VAL A 13 28.28 40.23 7.17
N SER A 14 27.21 41.03 7.35
CA SER A 14 25.85 40.51 7.64
C SER A 14 25.26 39.68 6.49
N ILE A 15 25.56 40.01 5.23
CA ILE A 15 25.12 39.24 4.05
C ILE A 15 25.94 37.96 3.91
N VAL A 16 27.24 37.98 4.18
CA VAL A 16 28.11 36.78 4.17
C VAL A 16 27.74 35.83 5.31
N ASP A 17 27.47 36.36 6.51
CA ASP A 17 26.98 35.59 7.65
C ASP A 17 25.57 35.02 7.38
N GLY A 18 24.68 35.81 6.77
CA GLY A 18 23.34 35.37 6.38
C GLY A 18 23.33 34.31 5.28
N ALA A 19 24.22 34.43 4.28
CA ALA A 19 24.37 33.42 3.23
C ALA A 19 24.96 32.13 3.80
N SER A 20 25.95 32.23 4.70
CA SER A 20 26.50 31.08 5.43
C SER A 20 25.42 30.37 6.27
N ALA A 21 24.60 31.13 7.00
CA ALA A 21 23.49 30.60 7.78
C ALA A 21 22.44 29.89 6.91
N ALA A 22 22.08 30.46 5.75
CA ALA A 22 21.16 29.82 4.81
C ALA A 22 21.70 28.49 4.26
N HIS A 23 23.00 28.41 3.95
CA HIS A 23 23.63 27.15 3.53
C HIS A 23 23.56 26.11 4.66
N GLN A 24 23.89 26.49 5.89
CA GLN A 24 23.83 25.60 7.06
C GLN A 24 22.40 25.11 7.35
N ALA A 25 21.40 25.99 7.25
CA ALA A 25 20.00 25.62 7.41
C ALA A 25 19.57 24.60 6.35
N ILE A 26 19.94 24.82 5.08
CA ILE A 26 19.65 23.86 3.99
C ILE A 26 20.35 22.53 4.24
N ASP A 27 21.63 22.54 4.64
CA ASP A 27 22.38 21.31 4.91
C ASP A 27 21.78 20.53 6.08
N LEU A 28 21.30 21.21 7.13
CA LEU A 28 20.60 20.57 8.24
C LEU A 28 19.29 19.93 7.78
N MET A 29 18.47 20.64 7.00
CA MET A 29 17.22 20.09 6.47
C MET A 29 17.46 18.88 5.57
N LEU A 30 18.44 18.96 4.66
CA LEU A 30 18.82 17.85 3.79
C LEU A 30 19.43 16.69 4.57
N SER A 31 20.18 16.96 5.65
CA SER A 31 20.70 15.93 6.54
C SER A 31 19.57 15.17 7.24
N VAL A 32 18.50 15.84 7.67
CA VAL A 32 17.32 15.18 8.25
C VAL A 32 16.65 14.32 7.18
N MET A 33 16.42 14.85 5.99
CA MET A 33 15.79 14.13 4.88
C MET A 33 16.65 12.98 4.30
N SER A 34 17.91 12.85 4.69
CA SER A 34 18.83 11.88 4.08
C SER A 34 18.48 10.42 4.35
N ASP A 35 17.64 10.13 5.36
CA ASP A 35 17.16 8.78 5.67
C ASP A 35 16.04 8.30 4.71
N GLY A 36 15.52 9.19 3.86
CA GLY A 36 14.46 8.90 2.90
C GLY A 36 13.06 8.75 3.52
N LEU A 37 12.88 9.07 4.81
CA LEU A 37 11.62 9.01 5.53
C LEU A 37 10.89 10.35 5.52
N ASP A 38 9.58 10.31 5.74
CA ASP A 38 8.78 11.53 5.85
C ASP A 38 8.97 12.22 7.22
N HIS A 39 9.13 13.55 7.24
CA HIS A 39 9.40 14.32 8.46
C HIS A 39 8.36 15.41 8.69
N PRO A 40 7.13 15.06 9.13
CA PRO A 40 6.10 16.06 9.44
C PRO A 40 6.53 17.09 10.49
N GLU A 41 7.43 16.71 11.39
CA GLU A 41 8.09 17.61 12.33
C GLU A 41 8.91 18.70 11.62
N LEU A 42 9.65 18.33 10.58
CA LEU A 42 10.46 19.26 9.80
C LEU A 42 9.55 20.18 8.97
N TRP A 43 8.55 19.62 8.29
CA TRP A 43 7.61 20.39 7.47
C TRP A 43 6.90 21.48 8.28
N SER A 44 6.60 21.19 9.55
CA SER A 44 5.95 22.13 10.46
C SER A 44 6.90 23.24 10.94
N LEU A 45 8.21 23.01 10.92
CA LEU A 45 9.24 23.98 11.32
C LEU A 45 9.70 24.90 10.18
N VAL A 46 9.46 24.53 8.91
CA VAL A 46 9.89 25.33 7.74
C VAL A 46 9.51 26.82 7.84
N PRO A 47 8.28 27.21 8.25
CA PRO A 47 7.94 28.64 8.39
C PRO A 47 8.85 29.39 9.38
N SER A 48 9.19 28.76 10.52
CA SER A 48 10.10 29.35 11.51
C SER A 48 11.53 29.44 10.98
N ILE A 49 12.02 28.38 10.31
CA ILE A 49 13.35 28.36 9.68
C ILE A 49 13.49 29.50 8.68
N LEU A 50 12.46 29.74 7.86
CA LEU A 50 12.44 30.84 6.89
C LEU A 50 12.42 32.21 7.53
N SER A 51 11.69 32.38 8.64
CA SER A 51 11.65 33.65 9.36
C SER A 51 13.01 34.03 9.93
N GLU A 52 13.83 33.05 10.32
CA GLU A 52 15.18 33.24 10.84
C GLU A 52 16.24 33.32 9.73
N ASN A 53 15.97 32.74 8.55
CA ASN A 53 16.93 32.62 7.46
C ASN A 53 16.30 33.05 6.11
N PRO A 54 16.14 34.36 5.86
CA PRO A 54 15.41 34.87 4.70
C PRO A 54 16.07 34.54 3.34
N LEU A 55 17.37 34.21 3.34
CA LEU A 55 18.13 33.86 2.13
C LEU A 55 18.02 32.37 1.75
N VAL A 56 17.28 31.54 2.51
CA VAL A 56 17.14 30.10 2.23
C VAL A 56 16.54 29.84 0.86
N VAL A 57 15.47 30.55 0.47
CA VAL A 57 14.80 30.31 -0.83
C VAL A 57 15.73 30.60 -2.00
N GLU A 58 16.42 31.75 -1.99
CA GLU A 58 17.37 32.12 -3.03
C GLU A 58 18.54 31.13 -3.11
N THR A 59 19.10 30.76 -1.94
CA THR A 59 20.21 29.81 -1.85
C THR A 59 19.80 28.42 -2.33
N LEU A 60 18.58 27.97 -2.01
CA LEU A 60 18.06 26.67 -2.41
C LEU A 60 17.81 26.59 -3.92
N LEU A 61 17.31 27.67 -4.54
CA LEU A 61 17.18 27.77 -6.00
C LEU A 61 18.53 27.69 -6.71
N GLN A 62 19.53 28.42 -6.21
CA GLN A 62 20.89 28.39 -6.76
C GLN A 62 21.48 26.98 -6.66
N ARG A 63 21.40 26.34 -5.49
CA ARG A 63 21.91 24.97 -5.28
C ARG A 63 21.18 23.94 -6.13
N SER A 64 19.86 24.00 -6.18
CA SER A 64 19.05 23.04 -6.95
C SER A 64 19.37 23.05 -8.44
N SER A 65 19.82 24.19 -9.00
CA SER A 65 20.21 24.29 -10.42
C SER A 65 21.52 23.56 -10.75
N MET A 66 22.37 23.35 -9.73
CA MET A 66 23.70 22.75 -9.86
C MET A 66 23.79 21.33 -9.28
N GLU A 67 22.76 20.86 -8.57
CA GLU A 67 22.79 19.59 -7.85
C GLU A 67 22.78 18.38 -8.82
N PRO A 68 23.88 17.60 -8.90
CA PRO A 68 23.95 16.47 -9.81
C PRO A 68 23.15 15.25 -9.35
N SER A 69 22.86 15.10 -8.05
CA SER A 69 22.18 13.94 -7.49
C SER A 69 20.65 14.02 -7.68
N PRO A 70 20.02 13.10 -8.45
CA PRO A 70 18.57 13.12 -8.62
C PRO A 70 17.77 13.03 -7.31
N PRO A 71 18.11 12.16 -6.34
CA PRO A 71 17.40 12.14 -5.05
C PRO A 71 17.49 13.46 -4.28
N VAL A 72 18.67 14.09 -4.25
CA VAL A 72 18.86 15.37 -3.56
C VAL A 72 18.11 16.49 -4.28
N ARG A 73 18.05 16.47 -5.62
CA ARG A 73 17.21 17.41 -6.38
C ARG A 73 15.74 17.29 -6.01
N VAL A 74 15.22 16.07 -5.88
CA VAL A 74 13.83 15.86 -5.42
C VAL A 74 13.64 16.47 -4.03
N GLN A 75 14.56 16.20 -3.10
CA GLN A 75 14.50 16.78 -1.75
C GLN A 75 14.55 18.32 -1.75
N MET A 76 15.41 18.92 -2.57
CA MET A 76 15.45 20.38 -2.73
C MET A 76 14.16 20.93 -3.33
N GLN A 77 13.53 20.24 -4.29
CA GLN A 77 12.22 20.61 -4.83
C GLN A 77 11.14 20.57 -3.74
N LEU A 78 11.12 19.52 -2.90
CA LEU A 78 10.20 19.43 -1.77
C LEU A 78 10.37 20.60 -0.80
N LEU A 79 11.62 20.93 -0.44
CA LEU A 79 11.94 22.08 0.41
C LEU A 79 11.50 23.40 -0.24
N LEU A 80 11.71 23.59 -1.55
CA LEU A 80 11.23 24.78 -2.28
C LEU A 80 9.69 24.88 -2.24
N GLY A 81 8.98 23.77 -2.41
CA GLY A 81 7.52 23.73 -2.31
C GLY A 81 7.03 24.09 -0.91
N LEU A 82 7.64 23.53 0.13
CA LEU A 82 7.32 23.88 1.53
C LEU A 82 7.62 25.35 1.84
N CYS A 83 8.72 25.88 1.30
CA CYS A 83 9.03 27.30 1.46
C CYS A 83 8.00 28.20 0.77
N THR A 84 7.56 27.81 -0.42
CA THR A 84 6.50 28.51 -1.18
C THR A 84 5.18 28.50 -0.39
N ALA A 85 4.82 27.35 0.18
CA ALA A 85 3.62 27.22 1.02
C ALA A 85 3.72 28.08 2.30
N ALA A 86 4.87 28.11 2.96
CA ALA A 86 5.12 28.96 4.12
C ALA A 86 5.00 30.46 3.81
N ALA A 87 5.27 30.87 2.57
CA ALA A 87 5.04 32.23 2.08
C ALA A 87 3.58 32.51 1.64
N GLY A 88 2.65 31.57 1.88
CA GLY A 88 1.23 31.69 1.53
C GLY A 88 0.82 31.07 0.19
N GLY A 89 1.78 30.52 -0.57
CA GLY A 89 1.55 29.93 -1.89
C GLY A 89 1.26 28.42 -1.88
N SER A 90 0.39 27.93 -0.99
CA SER A 90 0.17 26.47 -0.84
C SER A 90 -0.37 25.80 -2.12
N GLN A 91 -1.25 26.49 -2.86
CA GLN A 91 -1.79 25.98 -4.13
C GLN A 91 -0.71 25.92 -5.22
N ASP A 92 0.16 26.92 -5.27
CA ASP A 92 1.26 26.98 -6.25
C ASP A 92 2.31 25.90 -5.94
N ALA A 93 2.64 25.74 -4.65
CA ALA A 93 3.52 24.67 -4.18
C ALA A 93 2.97 23.28 -4.55
N LEU A 94 1.68 23.03 -4.31
CA LEU A 94 1.04 21.77 -4.66
C LEU A 94 1.11 21.52 -6.16
N SER A 95 0.78 22.54 -6.97
CA SER A 95 0.78 22.46 -8.43
C SER A 95 2.18 22.17 -8.99
N ALA A 96 3.22 22.77 -8.39
CA ALA A 96 4.61 22.56 -8.80
C ALA A 96 5.14 21.16 -8.45
N LEU A 97 4.71 20.58 -7.32
CA LEU A 97 5.16 19.26 -6.87
C LEU A 97 4.34 18.09 -7.43
N MET A 98 3.13 18.35 -7.94
CA MET A 98 2.25 17.30 -8.44
C MET A 98 2.84 16.36 -9.50
N PRO A 99 3.68 16.84 -10.45
CA PRO A 99 4.34 15.94 -11.39
C PRO A 99 5.23 14.88 -10.72
N LEU A 100 5.78 15.17 -9.53
CA LEU A 100 6.61 14.22 -8.79
C LEU A 100 5.79 13.03 -8.26
N CYS A 101 4.48 13.19 -8.03
CA CYS A 101 3.63 12.08 -7.56
C CYS A 101 3.71 10.85 -8.47
N ALA A 102 3.80 11.06 -9.78
CA ALA A 102 3.80 9.97 -10.76
C ALA A 102 5.17 9.29 -10.81
N THR A 103 6.26 10.07 -10.80
CA THR A 103 7.62 9.56 -10.91
C THR A 103 8.16 9.01 -9.58
N GLU A 104 7.66 9.51 -8.46
CA GLU A 104 8.09 9.19 -7.09
C GLU A 104 6.93 8.63 -6.26
N SER A 105 6.11 7.77 -6.88
CA SER A 105 4.86 7.24 -6.29
C SER A 105 5.07 6.43 -5.01
N GLN A 106 6.25 5.84 -4.82
CA GLN A 106 6.63 5.07 -3.63
C GLN A 106 7.51 5.85 -2.65
N ASN A 107 7.84 7.11 -2.94
CA ASN A 107 8.71 7.93 -2.12
C ASN A 107 7.91 8.59 -0.99
N VAL A 108 8.07 8.11 0.24
CA VAL A 108 7.28 8.58 1.39
C VAL A 108 7.48 10.07 1.69
N GLN A 109 8.64 10.66 1.38
CA GLN A 109 8.89 12.09 1.53
C GLN A 109 8.04 12.92 0.57
N VAL A 110 8.03 12.54 -0.71
CA VAL A 110 7.22 13.22 -1.73
C VAL A 110 5.75 13.14 -1.37
N GLN A 111 5.28 11.94 -1.03
CA GLN A 111 3.87 11.74 -0.69
C GLN A 111 3.50 12.45 0.62
N GLY A 112 4.40 12.52 1.60
CA GLY A 112 4.20 13.22 2.87
C GLY A 112 4.16 14.74 2.75
N VAL A 113 5.04 15.34 1.94
CA VAL A 113 5.02 16.79 1.67
C VAL A 113 3.75 17.18 0.91
N ILE A 114 3.34 16.40 -0.09
CA ILE A 114 2.10 16.68 -0.82
C ILE A 114 0.88 16.52 0.10
N PHE A 115 0.84 15.46 0.91
CA PHE A 115 -0.19 15.29 1.92
C PHE A 115 -0.27 16.47 2.90
N ARG A 116 0.88 17.03 3.30
CA ARG A 116 0.96 18.25 4.10
C ARG A 116 0.37 19.46 3.37
N LEU A 117 0.73 19.67 2.10
CA LEU A 117 0.23 20.78 1.30
C LEU A 117 -1.29 20.70 1.07
N GLU A 118 -1.81 19.52 0.75
CA GLU A 118 -3.25 19.29 0.64
C GLU A 118 -3.95 19.58 1.98
N GLY A 119 -3.38 19.16 3.11
CA GLY A 119 -3.92 19.49 4.44
C GLY A 119 -3.85 20.96 4.82
N LEU A 120 -2.91 21.74 4.26
CA LEU A 120 -2.90 23.20 4.39
C LEU A 120 -4.02 23.87 3.59
N LEU A 121 -4.43 23.26 2.47
CA LEU A 121 -5.53 23.74 1.62
C LEU A 121 -6.91 23.31 2.15
N ASP A 122 -6.97 22.19 2.88
CA ASP A 122 -8.20 21.64 3.47
C ASP A 122 -8.02 21.29 4.97
N PRO A 123 -7.84 22.31 5.84
CA PRO A 123 -7.51 22.09 7.26
C PRO A 123 -8.65 21.44 8.07
N GLY A 124 -9.89 21.50 7.57
CA GLY A 124 -11.06 20.91 8.22
C GLY A 124 -11.19 19.40 8.04
N ASN A 125 -10.43 18.82 7.12
CA ASN A 125 -10.52 17.41 6.78
C ASN A 125 -9.69 16.54 7.72
N SER A 126 -10.38 15.64 8.44
CA SER A 126 -9.78 14.80 9.47
C SER A 126 -8.72 13.84 8.95
N LYS A 127 -8.71 13.52 7.64
CA LYS A 127 -7.69 12.63 7.08
C LYS A 127 -6.28 13.17 7.24
N TYR A 128 -6.11 14.51 7.24
CA TYR A 128 -4.82 15.18 7.42
C TYR A 128 -4.40 15.33 8.89
N GLN A 129 -5.22 14.87 9.84
CA GLN A 129 -5.01 15.01 11.29
C GLN A 129 -4.69 13.65 11.92
N LEU A 130 -3.43 13.22 11.77
CA LEU A 130 -2.97 11.90 12.21
C LEU A 130 -2.53 11.84 13.68
N THR A 131 -2.15 12.98 14.27
CA THR A 131 -1.78 13.05 15.69
C THR A 131 -2.96 12.65 16.57
N GLY A 132 -2.73 11.77 17.55
CA GLY A 132 -3.78 11.26 18.44
C GLY A 132 -4.56 10.07 17.87
N ARG A 133 -4.25 9.62 16.65
CA ARG A 133 -4.84 8.42 16.02
C ARG A 133 -3.77 7.37 15.79
N VAL A 134 -4.11 6.10 15.96
CA VAL A 134 -3.13 4.99 15.85
C VAL A 134 -3.61 3.91 14.89
N CYS A 135 -2.79 3.62 13.89
CA CYS A 135 -2.94 2.42 13.06
C CYS A 135 -2.38 1.21 13.80
N MET A 136 -3.22 0.19 14.02
CA MET A 136 -2.81 -1.03 14.72
C MET A 136 -2.16 -2.07 13.82
N ASN A 137 -2.17 -1.89 12.49
CA ASN A 137 -1.65 -2.88 11.54
C ASN A 137 -0.21 -3.32 11.85
N PRO A 138 0.75 -2.39 12.10
CA PRO A 138 2.13 -2.76 12.41
C PRO A 138 2.33 -3.55 13.72
N PHE A 139 1.30 -3.65 14.56
CA PHE A 139 1.32 -4.39 15.82
C PHE A 139 0.75 -5.80 15.68
N ILE A 140 0.06 -6.11 14.58
CA ILE A 140 -0.62 -7.40 14.39
C ILE A 140 -0.36 -8.08 13.06
N GLU A 141 0.12 -7.37 12.04
CA GLU A 141 0.27 -7.92 10.70
C GLU A 141 1.75 -7.98 10.27
N LEU A 142 2.08 -9.04 9.53
CA LEU A 142 3.36 -9.21 8.85
C LEU A 142 3.13 -9.62 7.39
N ASP A 143 3.64 -8.84 6.44
CA ASP A 143 3.60 -9.12 5.01
C ASP A 143 4.95 -9.67 4.55
N VAL A 144 4.96 -10.91 4.08
CA VAL A 144 6.16 -11.67 3.71
C VAL A 144 6.26 -11.75 2.19
N LEU A 145 7.19 -10.98 1.62
CA LEU A 145 7.55 -11.01 0.21
C LEU A 145 8.74 -11.95 -0.01
N GLU A 146 9.19 -12.08 -1.26
CA GLU A 146 10.22 -13.06 -1.64
C GLU A 146 11.56 -12.84 -0.91
N ASN A 147 11.97 -11.57 -0.77
CA ASN A 147 13.26 -11.19 -0.20
C ASN A 147 13.13 -10.04 0.83
N SER A 148 11.92 -9.78 1.31
CA SER A 148 11.66 -8.70 2.28
C SER A 148 10.39 -8.98 3.07
N THR A 149 10.30 -8.39 4.26
CA THR A 149 9.18 -8.56 5.18
C THR A 149 8.81 -7.22 5.78
N HIS A 150 7.53 -6.90 5.81
CA HIS A 150 7.03 -5.57 6.14
C HIS A 150 5.93 -5.68 7.21
N LEU A 151 5.79 -4.66 8.06
CA LEU A 151 4.73 -4.62 9.09
C LEU A 151 3.37 -4.15 8.53
N CYS A 152 3.28 -3.95 7.23
CA CYS A 152 2.09 -3.57 6.47
C CYS A 152 2.40 -3.85 4.99
N CYS A 153 1.43 -3.68 4.09
CA CYS A 153 1.66 -3.79 2.65
C CYS A 153 2.87 -2.96 2.21
N ALA A 154 3.80 -3.58 1.49
CA ALA A 154 5.04 -2.93 1.04
C ALA A 154 4.81 -1.70 0.14
N SER A 155 3.63 -1.57 -0.49
CA SER A 155 3.25 -0.38 -1.27
C SER A 155 2.86 0.83 -0.41
N TRP A 156 2.43 0.58 0.84
CA TRP A 156 2.04 1.64 1.78
C TRP A 156 3.11 1.85 2.86
N LEU A 157 3.93 0.83 3.14
CA LEU A 157 5.04 0.85 4.08
C LEU A 157 6.26 0.19 3.43
N PRO A 158 7.01 0.93 2.60
CA PRO A 158 8.09 0.37 1.78
C PRO A 158 9.33 -0.06 2.58
N THR A 159 9.48 0.42 3.81
CA THR A 159 10.60 0.02 4.67
C THR A 159 10.47 -1.42 5.13
N SER A 160 11.39 -2.28 4.68
CA SER A 160 11.49 -3.67 5.13
C SER A 160 12.04 -3.75 6.55
N THR A 161 11.54 -4.73 7.31
CA THR A 161 12.03 -5.12 8.64
C THR A 161 12.99 -6.32 8.61
N GLY A 162 13.24 -6.89 7.43
CA GLY A 162 14.21 -7.97 7.23
C GLY A 162 13.75 -8.97 6.17
N ASP A 163 14.58 -9.98 5.92
CA ASP A 163 14.28 -11.09 5.01
C ASP A 163 14.26 -12.40 5.81
N LEU A 164 13.10 -13.06 5.89
CA LEU A 164 12.92 -14.31 6.63
C LEU A 164 13.73 -15.48 6.05
N SER A 165 14.30 -15.35 4.85
CA SER A 165 15.27 -16.32 4.33
C SER A 165 16.57 -16.34 5.14
N TYR A 166 16.91 -15.23 5.81
CA TYR A 166 18.21 -15.02 6.47
C TYR A 166 18.12 -14.57 7.93
N VAL A 167 17.05 -13.86 8.29
CA VAL A 167 16.85 -13.24 9.59
C VAL A 167 15.79 -14.03 10.38
N PRO A 168 16.04 -14.39 11.65
CA PRO A 168 15.01 -15.00 12.51
C PRO A 168 13.77 -14.13 12.60
N TRP A 169 12.59 -14.74 12.60
CA TRP A 169 11.35 -13.99 12.59
C TRP A 169 11.18 -13.05 13.79
N GLN A 170 11.76 -13.39 14.94
CA GLN A 170 11.73 -12.56 16.15
C GLN A 170 12.42 -11.21 15.91
N ASP A 171 13.55 -11.23 15.20
CA ASP A 171 14.33 -10.04 14.90
C ASP A 171 13.67 -9.22 13.79
N VAL A 172 13.00 -9.88 12.83
CA VAL A 172 12.13 -9.18 11.86
C VAL A 172 10.94 -8.51 12.56
N TRP A 173 10.30 -9.22 13.50
CA TRP A 173 9.09 -8.75 14.17
C TRP A 173 9.34 -7.67 15.22
N ASN A 174 10.49 -7.69 15.89
CA ASN A 174 10.79 -6.82 17.03
C ASN A 174 12.15 -6.11 16.95
N GLY A 175 12.86 -6.17 15.82
CA GLY A 175 14.09 -5.42 15.60
C GLY A 175 13.88 -3.91 15.58
N ASP A 176 14.98 -3.16 15.54
CA ASP A 176 14.97 -1.71 15.68
C ASP A 176 14.07 -1.01 14.64
N THR A 177 14.10 -1.47 13.39
CA THR A 177 13.23 -0.93 12.33
C THR A 177 11.74 -1.17 12.62
N ALA A 178 11.38 -2.38 13.09
CA ALA A 178 10.00 -2.70 13.45
C ALA A 178 9.50 -1.82 14.61
N GLN A 179 10.36 -1.60 15.61
CA GLN A 179 10.06 -0.71 16.73
C GLN A 179 9.93 0.75 16.31
N ALA A 180 10.79 1.24 15.41
CA ALA A 180 10.73 2.59 14.88
C ALA A 180 9.42 2.83 14.09
N ILE A 181 9.02 1.85 13.28
CA ILE A 181 7.73 1.88 12.56
C ILE A 181 6.56 2.01 13.55
N ARG A 182 6.50 1.15 14.58
CA ARG A 182 5.43 1.22 15.60
C ARG A 182 5.47 2.53 16.37
N GLY A 183 6.67 3.02 16.72
CA GLY A 183 6.86 4.33 17.34
C GLY A 183 6.25 5.45 16.51
N SER A 184 6.39 5.40 15.19
CA SER A 184 5.81 6.40 14.28
C SER A 184 4.27 6.39 14.20
N MET A 185 3.63 5.25 14.50
CA MET A 185 2.16 5.19 14.62
C MET A 185 1.71 5.86 15.91
N LEU A 186 2.48 5.66 16.99
CA LEU A 186 2.16 6.18 18.31
C LEU A 186 2.43 7.69 18.42
N ASP A 187 3.46 8.22 17.75
CA ASP A 187 3.80 9.65 17.77
C ASP A 187 3.02 10.48 16.74
N GLY A 188 2.26 9.82 15.85
CA GLY A 188 1.45 10.47 14.84
C GLY A 188 2.22 10.96 13.62
N SER A 189 3.52 10.65 13.49
CA SER A 189 4.32 11.04 12.33
C SER A 189 4.02 10.18 11.11
N TYR A 190 3.73 8.89 11.30
CA TYR A 190 3.54 7.92 10.21
C TYR A 190 4.67 8.01 9.17
N ARG A 191 5.91 8.28 9.61
CA ARG A 191 7.05 8.65 8.76
C ARG A 191 7.45 7.58 7.72
N PHE A 192 7.11 6.33 8.02
CA PHE A 192 7.37 5.18 7.16
C PHE A 192 6.22 4.91 6.17
N CYS A 193 5.10 5.62 6.29
CA CYS A 193 3.90 5.35 5.51
C CYS A 193 3.80 6.27 4.29
N ASN A 194 3.38 5.69 3.17
CA ASN A 194 2.89 6.43 2.02
C ASN A 194 1.48 6.96 2.32
N LYS A 195 1.42 8.21 2.79
CA LYS A 195 0.19 8.83 3.29
C LYS A 195 -0.90 8.98 2.23
N ARG A 196 -0.53 9.06 0.94
CA ARG A 196 -1.49 9.29 -0.16
C ARG A 196 -2.10 8.01 -0.69
N THR A 197 -1.39 6.88 -0.64
CA THR A 197 -1.88 5.61 -1.17
C THR A 197 -2.41 4.66 -0.11
N CYS A 198 -2.08 4.86 1.17
CA CYS A 198 -2.56 4.03 2.27
C CYS A 198 -4.09 4.15 2.46
N PRO A 199 -4.89 3.08 2.28
CA PRO A 199 -6.33 3.15 2.39
C PRO A 199 -6.83 3.56 3.79
N SER A 200 -6.16 3.12 4.85
CA SER A 200 -6.52 3.48 6.22
C SER A 200 -6.34 4.97 6.50
N ILE A 201 -5.31 5.59 5.91
CA ILE A 201 -5.09 7.05 6.00
C ILE A 201 -6.14 7.79 5.18
N GLN A 202 -6.35 7.37 3.92
CA GLN A 202 -7.28 8.05 3.02
C GLN A 202 -8.73 8.00 3.50
N SER A 203 -9.11 6.92 4.19
CA SER A 203 -10.45 6.78 4.78
C SER A 203 -10.62 7.44 6.15
N SER A 204 -9.53 7.91 6.80
CA SER A 204 -9.55 8.49 8.14
C SER A 204 -10.12 7.56 9.24
N GLN A 205 -10.12 6.24 9.02
CA GLN A 205 -10.75 5.24 9.91
C GLN A 205 -9.81 4.69 10.98
N PHE A 206 -9.04 5.56 11.63
CA PHE A 206 -8.20 5.14 12.76
C PHE A 206 -8.90 5.39 14.09
N PRO A 207 -8.81 4.44 15.03
CA PRO A 207 -9.21 4.71 16.41
C PRO A 207 -8.28 5.77 17.02
N THR A 208 -8.82 6.54 17.97
CA THR A 208 -8.03 7.48 18.75
C THR A 208 -7.22 6.76 19.82
N ILE A 209 -6.19 7.43 20.34
CA ILE A 209 -5.42 6.92 21.49
C ILE A 209 -6.37 6.64 22.67
N GLU A 210 -7.31 7.53 22.94
CA GLU A 210 -8.26 7.39 24.04
C GLU A 210 -9.16 6.16 23.87
N GLU A 211 -9.64 5.90 22.65
CA GLU A 211 -10.43 4.70 22.34
C GLU A 211 -9.62 3.42 22.59
N LEU A 212 -8.35 3.40 22.18
CA LEU A 212 -7.49 2.24 22.38
C LEU A 212 -7.02 2.06 23.83
N GLU A 213 -6.85 3.14 24.60
CA GLU A 213 -6.54 3.07 26.03
C GLU A 213 -7.71 2.53 26.85
N ALA A 214 -8.93 2.71 26.35
CA ALA A 214 -10.16 2.17 26.93
C ALA A 214 -10.37 0.69 26.56
N ASP A 215 -9.83 0.23 25.42
CA ASP A 215 -9.89 -1.18 25.00
C ASP A 215 -8.85 -2.04 25.76
N PRO A 216 -9.27 -3.03 26.57
CA PRO A 216 -8.36 -3.92 27.27
C PRO A 216 -7.36 -4.64 26.34
N LYS A 217 -7.74 -4.93 25.08
CA LYS A 217 -6.87 -5.58 24.08
C LYS A 217 -5.64 -4.73 23.78
N TRP A 218 -5.80 -3.40 23.77
CA TRP A 218 -4.78 -2.47 23.28
C TRP A 218 -4.14 -1.62 24.37
N SER A 219 -4.79 -1.48 25.53
CA SER A 219 -4.32 -0.64 26.63
C SER A 219 -2.89 -0.95 27.10
N GLU A 220 -2.48 -2.22 27.08
CA GLU A 220 -1.13 -2.67 27.44
C GLU A 220 -0.05 -2.26 26.42
N ILE A 221 -0.44 -1.94 25.19
CA ILE A 221 0.45 -1.43 24.14
C ILE A 221 0.45 0.10 24.16
N ILE A 222 -0.73 0.71 24.20
CA ILE A 222 -0.88 2.15 24.01
C ILE A 222 -0.40 2.97 25.21
N ARG A 223 -0.82 2.62 26.44
CA ARG A 223 -0.44 3.39 27.65
C ARG A 223 1.07 3.48 27.87
N PRO A 224 1.85 2.38 27.79
CA PRO A 224 3.30 2.46 27.91
C PRO A 224 3.99 2.86 26.59
N ARG A 225 3.23 3.05 25.50
CA ARG A 225 3.74 3.29 24.15
C ARG A 225 4.73 2.19 23.71
N ALA A 226 4.36 0.94 23.96
CA ALA A 226 5.21 -0.22 23.69
C ALA A 226 5.41 -0.41 22.18
N THR A 227 6.65 -0.61 21.78
CA THR A 227 7.05 -0.87 20.38
C THR A 227 7.53 -2.31 20.17
N THR A 228 7.75 -3.07 21.24
CA THR A 228 8.07 -4.50 21.20
C THR A 228 6.84 -5.32 21.55
N MET A 229 6.52 -6.30 20.71
CA MET A 229 5.36 -7.16 20.90
C MET A 229 5.76 -8.48 21.58
N PRO A 230 5.09 -8.88 22.67
CA PRO A 230 5.43 -10.10 23.40
C PRO A 230 5.01 -11.38 22.67
N ARG A 231 4.08 -11.28 21.72
CA ARG A 231 3.60 -12.36 20.87
C ARG A 231 3.93 -12.06 19.41
N GLY A 232 3.94 -13.11 18.59
CA GLY A 232 4.03 -12.97 17.13
C GLY A 232 2.81 -12.26 16.53
N PRO A 233 2.85 -11.94 15.24
CA PRO A 233 1.73 -11.30 14.53
C PRO A 233 0.46 -12.14 14.58
N GLU A 234 -0.71 -11.49 14.67
CA GLU A 234 -2.03 -12.13 14.57
C GLU A 234 -2.40 -12.45 13.11
N MET A 235 -1.83 -11.73 12.13
CA MET A 235 -2.08 -11.92 10.70
C MET A 235 -0.77 -12.02 9.92
N LEU A 236 -0.68 -13.02 9.04
CA LEU A 236 0.42 -13.11 8.08
C LEU A 236 -0.11 -13.06 6.65
N ASN A 237 0.38 -12.10 5.87
CA ASN A 237 0.23 -12.12 4.42
C ASN A 237 1.44 -12.78 3.78
N LEU A 238 1.22 -13.87 3.04
CA LEU A 238 2.29 -14.65 2.43
C LEU A 238 2.29 -14.44 0.92
N SER A 239 3.23 -13.61 0.45
CA SER A 239 3.39 -13.21 -0.95
C SER A 239 4.80 -13.51 -1.50
N TYR A 240 5.52 -14.45 -0.88
CA TYR A 240 6.90 -14.78 -1.25
C TYR A 240 7.04 -15.66 -2.49
N ASP A 241 6.03 -16.46 -2.86
CA ASP A 241 6.09 -17.31 -4.06
C ASP A 241 5.15 -16.80 -5.15
N ARG A 242 5.75 -16.25 -6.20
CA ARG A 242 5.02 -15.66 -7.33
C ARG A 242 4.53 -16.71 -8.34
N THR A 243 4.72 -18.01 -8.11
CA THR A 243 4.34 -19.09 -9.04
C THR A 243 2.87 -19.00 -9.44
N CYS A 244 2.58 -18.98 -10.75
CA CYS A 244 1.22 -18.91 -11.27
C CYS A 244 1.12 -19.61 -12.64
N ASN A 245 -0.02 -20.26 -12.89
CA ASN A 245 -0.33 -20.91 -14.18
C ASN A 245 -0.78 -19.92 -15.27
N LEU A 246 -1.00 -18.64 -14.92
CA LEU A 246 -1.39 -17.56 -15.84
C LEU A 246 -0.25 -16.55 -16.04
N SER A 247 -0.38 -15.74 -17.08
CA SER A 247 0.52 -14.59 -17.36
C SER A 247 -0.28 -13.32 -17.64
N CYS A 248 -1.15 -12.96 -16.70
CA CYS A 248 -2.00 -11.77 -16.76
C CYS A 248 -1.13 -10.51 -16.96
N PRO A 249 -1.35 -9.67 -17.99
CA PRO A 249 -0.47 -8.55 -18.32
C PRO A 249 -0.33 -7.49 -17.21
N SER A 250 -1.35 -7.34 -16.36
CA SER A 250 -1.31 -6.43 -15.20
C SER A 250 -0.40 -6.91 -14.07
N CYS A 251 -0.01 -8.19 -14.07
CA CYS A 251 0.76 -8.82 -13.00
C CYS A 251 2.18 -9.19 -13.42
N ARG A 252 2.37 -9.63 -14.69
CA ARG A 252 3.66 -10.13 -15.19
C ARG A 252 3.72 -10.15 -16.70
N THR A 253 4.94 -10.13 -17.24
CA THR A 253 5.20 -10.22 -18.69
C THR A 253 5.13 -11.66 -19.21
N GLU A 254 5.50 -12.65 -18.37
CA GLU A 254 5.53 -14.07 -18.72
C GLU A 254 5.05 -14.97 -17.57
N ARG A 255 4.83 -16.26 -17.87
CA ARG A 255 4.49 -17.24 -16.83
C ARG A 255 5.71 -17.47 -15.95
N TYR A 256 5.48 -17.61 -14.66
CA TYR A 256 6.55 -17.84 -13.68
C TYR A 256 6.23 -19.07 -12.83
N ALA A 257 7.24 -19.92 -12.64
CA ALA A 257 7.23 -21.00 -11.68
C ALA A 257 8.61 -21.07 -11.02
N ALA A 258 8.63 -21.15 -9.70
CA ALA A 258 9.86 -21.26 -8.94
C ALA A 258 10.65 -22.53 -9.34
N ASP A 259 11.94 -22.36 -9.59
CA ASP A 259 12.88 -23.46 -9.87
C ASP A 259 13.20 -24.27 -8.61
N ASP A 260 13.95 -25.36 -8.75
CA ASP A 260 14.21 -26.30 -7.65
C ASP A 260 14.95 -25.62 -6.47
N ALA A 261 15.90 -24.74 -6.77
CA ALA A 261 16.66 -24.01 -5.77
C ALA A 261 15.78 -23.01 -5.01
N THR A 262 14.96 -22.25 -5.72
CA THR A 262 14.01 -21.28 -5.15
C THR A 262 12.98 -21.99 -4.28
N ARG A 263 12.43 -23.13 -4.74
CA ARG A 263 11.48 -23.91 -3.94
C ARG A 263 12.11 -24.48 -2.67
N ALA A 264 13.36 -24.96 -2.73
CA ALA A 264 14.07 -25.43 -1.54
C ALA A 264 14.36 -24.29 -0.54
N ARG A 265 14.64 -23.08 -1.03
CA ARG A 265 14.76 -21.87 -0.19
C ARG A 265 13.43 -21.56 0.51
N PHE A 266 12.32 -21.58 -0.24
CA PHE A 266 10.99 -21.37 0.33
C PHE A 266 10.60 -22.45 1.35
N ASP A 267 10.90 -23.72 1.08
CA ASP A 267 10.67 -24.81 2.03
C ASP A 267 11.44 -24.57 3.33
N THR A 268 12.70 -24.14 3.24
CA THR A 268 13.53 -23.82 4.41
C THR A 268 12.95 -22.65 5.21
N MET A 269 12.54 -21.58 4.53
CA MET A 269 11.91 -20.40 5.15
C MET A 269 10.57 -20.78 5.82
N GLN A 270 9.77 -21.61 5.16
CA GLN A 270 8.51 -22.11 5.71
C GLN A 270 8.74 -22.89 7.02
N GLU A 271 9.64 -23.85 6.99
CA GLU A 271 9.94 -24.72 8.13
C GLU A 271 10.53 -23.96 9.31
N ARG A 272 11.47 -23.04 9.05
CA ARG A 272 12.22 -22.36 10.11
C ARG A 272 11.54 -21.11 10.66
N GLN A 273 10.78 -20.40 9.83
CA GLN A 273 10.25 -19.08 10.20
C GLN A 273 8.71 -19.04 10.17
N ILE A 274 8.10 -19.39 9.04
CA ILE A 274 6.65 -19.17 8.83
C ILE A 274 5.80 -20.11 9.69
N LEU A 275 6.11 -21.40 9.72
CA LEU A 275 5.36 -22.38 10.52
C LEU A 275 5.40 -22.06 12.03
N PRO A 276 6.54 -21.64 12.62
CA PRO A 276 6.59 -21.11 13.98
C PRO A 276 5.80 -19.81 14.17
N LEU A 277 5.92 -18.84 13.26
CA LEU A 277 5.16 -17.58 13.31
C LEU A 277 3.64 -17.84 13.38
N LEU A 278 3.14 -18.72 12.50
CA LEU A 278 1.73 -19.06 12.39
C LEU A 278 1.14 -19.71 13.65
N LYS A 279 1.95 -20.16 14.62
CA LYS A 279 1.45 -20.63 15.92
C LYS A 279 0.80 -19.51 16.75
N ASN A 280 1.14 -18.26 16.48
CA ASN A 280 0.59 -17.08 17.17
C ASN A 280 -0.53 -16.40 16.34
N ALA A 281 -0.64 -16.78 15.06
CA ALA A 281 -1.53 -16.13 14.11
C ALA A 281 -2.94 -16.69 14.19
N LYS A 282 -3.90 -15.81 13.94
CA LYS A 282 -5.32 -16.11 13.75
C LYS A 282 -5.68 -16.17 12.28
N THR A 283 -4.98 -15.42 11.43
CA THR A 283 -5.24 -15.37 9.99
C THR A 283 -3.95 -15.56 9.19
N VAL A 284 -4.02 -16.36 8.14
CA VAL A 284 -3.01 -16.42 7.08
C VAL A 284 -3.63 -16.10 5.73
N PHE A 285 -3.04 -15.16 5.00
CA PHE A 285 -3.44 -14.82 3.64
C PHE A 285 -2.50 -15.49 2.63
N VAL A 286 -3.05 -16.35 1.77
CA VAL A 286 -2.35 -17.08 0.71
C VAL A 286 -3.12 -16.93 -0.61
N THR A 287 -2.64 -16.21 -1.61
CA THR A 287 -1.44 -15.34 -1.64
C THR A 287 -1.75 -14.11 -2.50
N GLY A 288 -1.03 -13.00 -2.25
CA GLY A 288 -1.12 -11.76 -3.03
C GLY A 288 -0.41 -11.81 -4.39
N SER A 289 0.59 -12.67 -4.58
CA SER A 289 1.59 -12.52 -5.67
C SER A 289 1.68 -13.69 -6.64
N GLY A 290 1.03 -14.81 -6.32
CA GLY A 290 1.00 -16.04 -7.13
C GLY A 290 -0.40 -16.65 -7.17
N ASP A 291 -0.47 -17.95 -7.43
CA ASP A 291 -1.70 -18.72 -7.20
C ASP A 291 -1.44 -19.87 -6.21
N PRO A 292 -2.25 -19.98 -5.14
CA PRO A 292 -2.02 -20.94 -4.05
C PRO A 292 -2.10 -22.39 -4.52
N PHE A 293 -2.85 -22.68 -5.59
CA PHE A 293 -3.04 -24.03 -6.12
C PHE A 293 -2.05 -24.35 -7.25
N ALA A 294 -1.38 -23.34 -7.83
CA ALA A 294 -0.29 -23.54 -8.77
C ALA A 294 1.06 -23.77 -8.05
N SER A 295 1.31 -23.05 -6.96
CA SER A 295 2.56 -23.15 -6.19
C SER A 295 2.67 -24.48 -5.43
N LYS A 296 3.78 -25.21 -5.63
CA LYS A 296 4.07 -26.42 -4.85
C LYS A 296 4.33 -26.10 -3.37
N ASN A 297 5.01 -24.99 -3.10
CA ASN A 297 5.32 -24.57 -1.73
C ASN A 297 4.05 -24.14 -0.97
N PHE A 298 3.13 -23.39 -1.58
CA PHE A 298 1.87 -23.05 -0.92
C PHE A 298 0.96 -24.25 -0.73
N ARG A 299 0.89 -25.17 -1.70
CA ARG A 299 0.15 -26.44 -1.51
C ARG A 299 0.69 -27.22 -0.31
N ARG A 300 2.01 -27.37 -0.21
CA ARG A 300 2.65 -28.05 0.93
C ARG A 300 2.31 -27.36 2.26
N LEU A 301 2.43 -26.03 2.30
CA LEU A 301 2.10 -25.23 3.48
C LEU A 301 0.64 -25.42 3.89
N MET A 302 -0.31 -25.26 2.96
CA MET A 302 -1.74 -25.44 3.25
C MET A 302 -2.05 -26.84 3.79
N THR A 303 -1.36 -27.88 3.30
CA THR A 303 -1.49 -29.25 3.83
C THR A 303 -0.96 -29.39 5.26
N GLN A 304 0.11 -28.67 5.63
CA GLN A 304 0.73 -28.73 6.97
C GLN A 304 -0.02 -27.90 8.02
N LEU A 305 -0.82 -26.93 7.60
CA LEU A 305 -1.57 -26.03 8.50
C LEU A 305 -2.89 -26.66 8.95
N ASP A 306 -2.85 -27.88 9.50
CA ASP A 306 -4.02 -28.58 10.01
C ASP A 306 -4.52 -28.01 11.37
N ALA A 307 -5.75 -28.36 11.74
CA ALA A 307 -6.40 -27.87 12.96
C ALA A 307 -5.79 -28.44 14.26
N GLY A 308 -5.07 -29.57 14.21
CA GLY A 308 -4.36 -30.12 15.36
C GLY A 308 -3.12 -29.28 15.70
N GLY A 309 -2.41 -28.80 14.68
CA GLY A 309 -1.27 -27.91 14.85
C GLY A 309 -1.62 -26.44 15.02
N TYR A 310 -2.71 -25.97 14.38
CA TYR A 310 -3.06 -24.56 14.24
C TYR A 310 -4.56 -24.33 14.47
N PRO A 311 -5.10 -24.63 15.67
CA PRO A 311 -6.54 -24.70 15.91
C PRO A 311 -7.28 -23.38 15.65
N ASP A 312 -6.66 -22.25 15.96
CA ASP A 312 -7.27 -20.92 15.84
C ASP A 312 -7.00 -20.25 14.48
N LEU A 313 -6.20 -20.88 13.62
CA LEU A 313 -5.80 -20.29 12.34
C LEU A 313 -6.90 -20.44 11.29
N LYS A 314 -7.26 -19.31 10.69
CA LYS A 314 -8.15 -19.15 9.54
C LYS A 314 -7.35 -18.72 8.30
N PHE A 315 -7.93 -18.97 7.13
CA PHE A 315 -7.34 -18.70 5.83
C PHE A 315 -8.10 -17.61 5.10
N ILE A 316 -7.38 -16.62 4.59
CA ILE A 316 -7.80 -15.84 3.43
C ILE A 316 -7.14 -16.49 2.22
N ILE A 317 -7.92 -16.95 1.25
CA ILE A 317 -7.40 -17.55 0.03
C ILE A 317 -7.71 -16.62 -1.13
N MET A 318 -6.68 -16.17 -1.85
CA MET A 318 -6.86 -15.49 -3.13
C MET A 318 -6.30 -16.33 -4.26
N THR A 319 -7.11 -16.56 -5.29
CA THR A 319 -6.77 -17.42 -6.42
C THR A 319 -7.21 -16.79 -7.74
N ASN A 320 -6.51 -17.16 -8.82
CA ASN A 320 -6.94 -16.86 -10.17
C ASN A 320 -8.15 -17.70 -10.64
N GLY A 321 -8.61 -18.65 -9.82
CA GLY A 321 -9.80 -19.47 -10.04
C GLY A 321 -9.57 -20.68 -10.94
N MET A 322 -8.52 -20.75 -11.76
CA MET A 322 -8.38 -21.81 -12.78
C MET A 322 -8.13 -23.20 -12.21
N LEU A 323 -7.44 -23.29 -11.08
CA LEU A 323 -7.12 -24.55 -10.42
C LEU A 323 -8.06 -24.85 -9.24
N PHE A 324 -9.02 -23.97 -8.96
CA PHE A 324 -10.00 -24.09 -7.86
C PHE A 324 -11.14 -25.06 -8.22
N THR A 325 -10.79 -26.29 -8.52
CA THR A 325 -11.75 -27.36 -8.87
C THR A 325 -12.18 -28.15 -7.63
N PRO A 326 -13.33 -28.84 -7.65
CA PRO A 326 -13.74 -29.71 -6.54
C PRO A 326 -12.66 -30.72 -6.13
N ARG A 327 -12.00 -31.36 -7.11
CA ARG A 327 -10.89 -32.28 -6.86
C ARG A 327 -9.72 -31.60 -6.14
N GLN A 328 -9.40 -30.37 -6.52
CA GLN A 328 -8.32 -29.63 -5.88
C GLN A 328 -8.70 -29.27 -4.43
N TRP A 329 -9.93 -28.79 -4.20
CA TRP A 329 -10.44 -28.48 -2.86
C TRP A 329 -10.41 -29.68 -1.90
N GLU A 330 -10.83 -30.86 -2.37
CA GLU A 330 -10.77 -32.11 -1.59
C GLU A 330 -9.34 -32.52 -1.23
N ALA A 331 -8.33 -32.08 -1.96
CA ALA A 331 -6.93 -32.35 -1.63
C ALA A 331 -6.42 -31.53 -0.43
N PHE A 332 -7.19 -30.55 0.06
CA PHE A 332 -6.83 -29.69 1.20
C PHE A 332 -7.93 -29.67 2.27
N PRO A 333 -8.17 -30.79 2.97
CA PRO A 333 -9.16 -30.84 4.05
C PRO A 333 -8.85 -29.88 5.19
N SER A 334 -7.59 -29.42 5.33
CA SER A 334 -7.17 -28.41 6.30
C SER A 334 -7.86 -27.05 6.11
N LEU A 335 -8.34 -26.75 4.90
CA LEU A 335 -9.04 -25.50 4.56
C LEU A 335 -10.53 -25.54 4.93
N HIS A 336 -11.14 -26.73 4.99
CA HIS A 336 -12.58 -26.87 5.12
C HIS A 336 -13.06 -26.28 6.45
N ARG A 337 -14.03 -25.35 6.40
CA ARG A 337 -14.56 -24.57 7.55
C ARG A 337 -13.54 -23.67 8.24
N ARG A 338 -12.39 -23.43 7.59
CA ARG A 338 -11.32 -22.59 8.08
C ARG A 338 -10.93 -21.49 7.11
N VAL A 339 -11.55 -21.43 5.93
CA VAL A 339 -11.43 -20.26 5.04
C VAL A 339 -12.42 -19.21 5.48
N GLU A 340 -11.91 -18.14 6.09
CA GLU A 340 -12.71 -16.98 6.49
C GLU A 340 -13.04 -16.06 5.31
N SER A 341 -12.22 -16.06 4.25
CA SER A 341 -12.52 -15.35 3.01
C SER A 341 -11.88 -16.02 1.80
N LEU A 342 -12.70 -16.39 0.81
CA LEU A 342 -12.26 -16.83 -0.50
C LEU A 342 -12.42 -15.69 -1.51
N ARG A 343 -11.32 -15.31 -2.16
CA ARG A 343 -11.28 -14.22 -3.15
C ARG A 343 -10.87 -14.77 -4.50
N ILE A 344 -11.73 -14.64 -5.51
CA ILE A 344 -11.42 -15.08 -6.87
C ILE A 344 -11.26 -13.87 -7.79
N SER A 345 -10.08 -13.73 -8.38
CA SER A 345 -9.81 -12.65 -9.35
C SER A 345 -10.52 -12.95 -10.68
N LEU A 346 -11.51 -12.12 -11.01
CA LEU A 346 -12.40 -12.27 -12.16
C LEU A 346 -11.98 -11.38 -13.34
N ASP A 347 -11.81 -10.08 -13.10
CA ASP A 347 -11.45 -9.01 -14.05
C ASP A 347 -12.30 -8.85 -15.33
N ALA A 348 -13.39 -9.60 -15.52
CA ALA A 348 -14.32 -9.47 -16.64
C ALA A 348 -15.62 -10.24 -16.39
N ALA A 349 -16.74 -9.76 -16.93
CA ALA A 349 -18.02 -10.46 -16.94
C ALA A 349 -18.22 -11.32 -18.21
N THR A 350 -17.35 -11.17 -19.22
CA THR A 350 -17.42 -11.93 -20.47
C THR A 350 -16.17 -12.77 -20.74
N GLY A 351 -16.35 -13.87 -21.47
CA GLY A 351 -15.25 -14.78 -21.81
C GLY A 351 -14.12 -14.15 -22.63
N PRO A 352 -14.41 -13.42 -23.74
CA PRO A 352 -13.36 -12.78 -24.53
C PRO A 352 -12.51 -11.79 -23.71
N THR A 353 -13.14 -10.95 -22.88
CA THR A 353 -12.42 -9.98 -22.04
C THR A 353 -11.64 -10.67 -20.93
N HIS A 354 -12.22 -11.70 -20.30
CA HIS A 354 -11.54 -12.49 -19.29
C HIS A 354 -10.27 -13.16 -19.82
N GLU A 355 -10.36 -13.83 -20.97
CA GLU A 355 -9.24 -14.56 -21.56
C GLU A 355 -8.16 -13.63 -22.13
N LEU A 356 -8.55 -12.42 -22.57
CA LEU A 356 -7.64 -11.35 -22.95
C LEU A 356 -6.80 -10.86 -21.76
N LEU A 357 -7.48 -10.55 -20.65
CA LEU A 357 -6.85 -9.97 -19.45
C LEU A 357 -6.13 -11.01 -18.61
N ARG A 358 -6.63 -12.25 -18.59
CA ARG A 358 -6.11 -13.35 -17.78
C ARG A 358 -5.51 -14.43 -18.67
N ARG A 359 -4.42 -14.06 -19.37
CA ARG A 359 -3.76 -14.89 -20.39
C ARG A 359 -3.49 -16.32 -19.92
N GLY A 360 -4.15 -17.29 -20.58
CA GLY A 360 -4.09 -18.71 -20.26
C GLY A 360 -5.28 -19.24 -19.46
N ALA A 361 -6.21 -18.36 -19.04
CA ALA A 361 -7.48 -18.74 -18.45
C ALA A 361 -8.43 -19.30 -19.51
N ARG A 362 -9.50 -19.96 -19.04
CA ARG A 362 -10.61 -20.43 -19.87
C ARG A 362 -11.91 -20.03 -19.20
N TRP A 363 -12.75 -19.29 -19.90
CA TRP A 363 -13.98 -18.74 -19.32
C TRP A 363 -14.93 -19.81 -18.81
N SER A 364 -15.09 -20.91 -19.55
CA SER A 364 -15.95 -22.01 -19.11
C SER A 364 -15.51 -22.60 -17.76
N VAL A 365 -14.20 -22.74 -17.56
CA VAL A 365 -13.63 -23.23 -16.30
C VAL A 365 -13.82 -22.19 -15.18
N MET A 366 -13.69 -20.89 -15.49
CA MET A 366 -13.98 -19.84 -14.51
C MET A 366 -15.41 -19.97 -13.99
N VAL A 367 -16.40 -19.98 -14.88
CA VAL A 367 -17.82 -20.04 -14.50
C VAL A 367 -18.15 -21.28 -13.67
N GLU A 368 -17.59 -22.45 -14.04
CA GLU A 368 -17.75 -23.68 -13.25
C GLU A 368 -17.18 -23.53 -11.83
N ASN A 369 -15.97 -22.97 -11.71
CA ASN A 369 -15.30 -22.82 -10.42
C ASN A 369 -15.92 -21.72 -9.54
N LEU A 370 -16.50 -20.66 -10.13
CA LEU A 370 -17.28 -19.67 -9.38
C LEU A 370 -18.56 -20.28 -8.80
N ARG A 371 -19.28 -21.08 -9.59
CA ARG A 371 -20.48 -21.80 -9.11
C ARG A 371 -20.13 -22.76 -7.97
N PHE A 372 -19.01 -23.45 -8.09
CA PHE A 372 -18.50 -24.30 -7.01
C PHE A 372 -18.15 -23.50 -5.75
N ALA A 373 -17.50 -22.34 -5.88
CA ALA A 373 -17.23 -21.45 -4.74
C ALA A 373 -18.51 -21.01 -4.02
N GLY A 374 -19.55 -20.65 -4.77
CA GLY A 374 -20.87 -20.35 -4.21
C GLY A 374 -21.51 -21.52 -3.46
N GLN A 375 -21.35 -22.75 -3.96
CA GLN A 375 -21.81 -23.96 -3.26
C GLN A 375 -21.08 -24.15 -1.92
N LEU A 376 -19.76 -23.93 -1.89
CA LEU A 376 -18.99 -24.02 -0.65
C LEU A 376 -19.48 -23.02 0.41
N LEU A 377 -19.83 -21.79 -0.01
CA LEU A 377 -20.40 -20.79 0.90
C LEU A 377 -21.78 -21.24 1.41
N ALA A 378 -22.65 -21.68 0.51
CA ALA A 378 -24.00 -22.15 0.87
C ALA A 378 -23.99 -23.36 1.82
N GLU A 379 -22.98 -24.23 1.71
CA GLU A 379 -22.78 -25.40 2.58
C GLU A 379 -22.03 -25.07 3.89
N GLY A 380 -21.60 -23.81 4.09
CA GLY A 380 -20.85 -23.39 5.27
C GLY A 380 -19.44 -24.01 5.35
N LEU A 381 -18.85 -24.37 4.21
CA LEU A 381 -17.47 -24.85 4.11
C LEU A 381 -16.45 -23.71 4.04
N ILE A 382 -16.90 -22.50 3.70
CA ILE A 382 -16.18 -21.23 3.77
C ILE A 382 -17.10 -20.18 4.40
N GLU A 383 -16.55 -19.13 5.00
CA GLU A 383 -17.35 -18.10 5.70
C GLU A 383 -17.72 -16.91 4.80
N ASP A 384 -16.89 -16.61 3.80
CA ASP A 384 -17.08 -15.54 2.82
C ASP A 384 -16.56 -15.97 1.43
N PHE A 385 -17.21 -15.46 0.39
CA PHE A 385 -16.78 -15.59 -0.99
C PHE A 385 -16.98 -14.27 -1.75
N SER A 386 -15.89 -13.70 -2.24
CA SER A 386 -15.91 -12.46 -3.00
C SER A 386 -15.15 -12.56 -4.33
N LEU A 387 -15.56 -11.73 -5.27
CA LEU A 387 -14.87 -11.55 -6.55
C LEU A 387 -13.98 -10.31 -6.49
N SER A 388 -12.89 -10.32 -7.22
CA SER A 388 -12.03 -9.14 -7.41
C SER A 388 -11.96 -8.75 -8.87
N PHE A 389 -12.15 -7.47 -9.14
CA PHE A 389 -12.23 -6.89 -10.48
C PHE A 389 -11.31 -5.68 -10.58
N THR A 390 -10.22 -5.82 -11.34
CA THR A 390 -9.26 -4.75 -11.59
C THR A 390 -9.73 -3.92 -12.78
N VAL A 391 -10.24 -2.72 -12.54
CA VAL A 391 -10.83 -1.83 -13.55
C VAL A 391 -9.73 -1.25 -14.44
N GLN A 392 -9.89 -1.43 -15.75
CA GLN A 392 -9.02 -0.92 -16.80
C GLN A 392 -9.80 -0.71 -18.12
N GLN A 393 -9.14 -0.13 -19.11
CA GLN A 393 -9.70 0.18 -20.43
C GLN A 393 -10.53 -0.95 -21.04
N GLU A 394 -10.06 -2.19 -20.95
CA GLU A 394 -10.70 -3.33 -21.60
C GLU A 394 -12.00 -3.78 -20.94
N ASN A 395 -12.22 -3.49 -19.65
CA ASN A 395 -13.29 -4.13 -18.87
C ASN A 395 -14.23 -3.18 -18.12
N PHE A 396 -13.96 -1.87 -18.06
CA PHE A 396 -14.77 -0.97 -17.24
C PHE A 396 -16.26 -0.92 -17.65
N ARG A 397 -16.57 -1.26 -18.91
CA ARG A 397 -17.96 -1.33 -19.40
C ARG A 397 -18.71 -2.57 -18.91
N GLU A 398 -17.99 -3.56 -18.39
CA GLU A 398 -18.55 -4.80 -17.85
C GLU A 398 -18.78 -4.74 -16.34
N MET A 399 -18.52 -3.61 -15.67
CA MET A 399 -18.62 -3.53 -14.20
C MET A 399 -20.02 -3.87 -13.69
N GLY A 400 -21.09 -3.34 -14.31
CA GLY A 400 -22.47 -3.68 -13.93
C GLY A 400 -22.81 -5.15 -14.15
N ASP A 401 -22.37 -5.73 -15.28
CA ASP A 401 -22.58 -7.14 -15.60
C ASP A 401 -21.79 -8.05 -14.64
N ALA A 402 -20.63 -7.60 -14.15
CA ALA A 402 -19.86 -8.32 -13.15
C ALA A 402 -20.59 -8.40 -11.79
N VAL A 403 -21.38 -7.38 -11.42
CA VAL A 403 -22.25 -7.43 -10.24
C VAL A 403 -23.35 -8.47 -10.41
N GLU A 404 -23.96 -8.56 -11.59
CA GLU A 404 -24.95 -9.60 -11.89
C GLU A 404 -24.34 -11.00 -11.81
N LEU A 405 -23.16 -11.20 -12.40
CA LEU A 405 -22.44 -12.47 -12.32
C LEU A 405 -22.11 -12.83 -10.87
N ALA A 406 -21.66 -11.87 -10.05
CA ALA A 406 -21.39 -12.10 -8.63
C ALA A 406 -22.64 -12.63 -7.89
N ARG A 407 -23.81 -12.03 -8.17
CA ARG A 407 -25.09 -12.49 -7.63
C ARG A 407 -25.45 -13.89 -8.11
N GLU A 408 -25.31 -14.17 -9.41
CA GLU A 408 -25.65 -15.48 -10.00
C GLU A 408 -24.84 -16.63 -9.39
N VAL A 409 -23.57 -16.39 -9.09
CA VAL A 409 -22.69 -17.40 -8.49
C VAL A 409 -22.77 -17.44 -6.97
N GLY A 410 -23.62 -16.61 -6.36
CA GLY A 410 -23.80 -16.57 -4.91
C GLY A 410 -22.62 -15.99 -4.14
N ALA A 411 -21.85 -15.07 -4.74
CA ALA A 411 -20.82 -14.33 -4.02
C ALA A 411 -21.45 -13.35 -3.03
N ALA A 412 -20.78 -13.14 -1.90
CA ALA A 412 -21.15 -12.18 -0.87
C ALA A 412 -20.67 -10.75 -1.19
N GLY A 413 -19.77 -10.59 -2.16
CA GLY A 413 -19.39 -9.28 -2.68
C GLY A 413 -18.51 -9.31 -3.92
N ILE A 414 -18.36 -8.16 -4.56
CA ILE A 414 -17.44 -7.91 -5.66
C ILE A 414 -16.65 -6.62 -5.41
N TYR A 415 -15.33 -6.78 -5.33
CA TYR A 415 -14.38 -5.71 -5.16
C TYR A 415 -14.02 -5.10 -6.51
N PHE A 416 -14.16 -3.79 -6.65
CA PHE A 416 -13.64 -3.03 -7.78
C PHE A 416 -12.43 -2.22 -7.32
N GLY A 417 -11.30 -2.40 -8.00
CA GLY A 417 -10.08 -1.64 -7.71
C GLY A 417 -9.46 -1.04 -8.97
N GLN A 418 -8.77 0.07 -8.83
CA GLN A 418 -8.00 0.69 -9.91
C GLN A 418 -6.86 -0.22 -10.38
N ILE A 419 -6.60 -0.30 -11.69
CA ILE A 419 -5.38 -0.94 -12.17
C ILE A 419 -4.15 -0.17 -11.67
N THR A 420 -3.17 -0.89 -11.13
CA THR A 420 -1.88 -0.33 -10.71
C THR A 420 -0.77 -0.81 -11.63
N ASN A 421 0.18 0.07 -11.98
CA ASN A 421 1.37 -0.35 -12.73
C ASN A 421 2.44 -0.91 -11.78
N TRP A 422 2.58 -2.23 -11.75
CA TRP A 422 3.60 -2.93 -10.98
C TRP A 422 4.97 -3.03 -11.69
N GLY A 423 5.23 -2.14 -12.65
CA GLY A 423 6.40 -2.19 -13.52
C GLY A 423 6.25 -3.14 -14.71
N THR A 424 5.03 -3.63 -14.97
CA THR A 424 4.71 -4.49 -16.12
C THR A 424 4.34 -3.70 -17.37
N PHE A 425 3.99 -2.42 -17.20
CA PHE A 425 3.65 -1.50 -18.28
C PHE A 425 4.67 -0.37 -18.36
N THR A 426 4.96 0.08 -19.57
CA THR A 426 5.55 1.40 -19.78
C THR A 426 4.56 2.49 -19.31
N PRO A 427 5.03 3.72 -19.01
CA PRO A 427 4.14 4.82 -18.65
C PRO A 427 3.01 5.04 -19.68
N VAL A 428 3.34 4.99 -20.97
CA VAL A 428 2.36 5.14 -22.07
C VAL A 428 1.32 4.01 -22.09
N GLU A 429 1.74 2.77 -21.83
CA GLU A 429 0.81 1.64 -21.75
C GLU A 429 -0.11 1.74 -20.53
N TYR A 430 0.43 2.18 -19.39
CA TYR A 430 -0.36 2.38 -18.19
C TYR A 430 -1.38 3.50 -18.35
N GLU A 431 -0.98 4.65 -18.91
CA GLU A 431 -1.87 5.77 -19.21
C GLU A 431 -3.07 5.32 -20.05
N ARG A 432 -2.85 4.46 -21.06
CA ARG A 432 -3.94 3.90 -21.88
C ARG A 432 -4.88 2.96 -21.11
N LYS A 433 -4.44 2.36 -20.02
CA LYS A 433 -5.23 1.40 -19.23
C LYS A 433 -6.01 2.06 -18.11
N ALA A 434 -5.45 3.10 -17.50
CA ALA A 434 -5.96 3.75 -16.30
C ALA A 434 -7.11 4.73 -16.63
N VAL A 435 -8.28 4.21 -17.00
CA VAL A 435 -9.45 5.01 -17.43
C VAL A 435 -9.97 6.00 -16.39
N PHE A 436 -9.69 5.76 -15.12
CA PHE A 436 -10.05 6.62 -13.98
C PHE A 436 -9.14 7.85 -13.83
N VAL A 437 -8.01 7.93 -14.57
CA VAL A 437 -7.13 9.10 -14.54
C VAL A 437 -7.74 10.25 -15.35
N PRO A 438 -7.91 11.45 -14.77
CA PRO A 438 -8.36 12.62 -15.51
C PRO A 438 -7.45 12.91 -16.72
N GLY A 439 -8.06 13.12 -17.88
CA GLY A 439 -7.34 13.30 -19.16
C GLY A 439 -7.21 12.03 -20.00
N HIS A 440 -7.56 10.85 -19.48
CA HIS A 440 -7.69 9.66 -20.31
C HIS A 440 -8.78 9.85 -21.38
N ARG A 441 -8.54 9.36 -22.61
CA ARG A 441 -9.48 9.52 -23.75
C ARG A 441 -10.87 8.96 -23.46
N GLU A 442 -10.96 7.92 -22.63
CA GLU A 442 -12.22 7.27 -22.27
C GLU A 442 -12.68 7.60 -20.84
N HIS A 443 -12.11 8.63 -20.20
CA HIS A 443 -12.46 9.00 -18.82
C HIS A 443 -13.96 9.30 -18.67
N GLU A 444 -14.54 10.09 -19.58
CA GLU A 444 -15.98 10.39 -19.57
C GLU A 444 -16.85 9.14 -19.74
N ALA A 445 -16.41 8.20 -20.58
CA ALA A 445 -17.13 6.94 -20.77
C ALA A 445 -17.05 6.06 -19.51
N PHE A 446 -15.91 6.11 -18.80
CA PHE A 446 -15.75 5.45 -17.51
C PHE A 446 -16.65 6.07 -16.44
N LEU A 447 -16.72 7.40 -16.35
CA LEU A 447 -17.63 8.09 -15.43
C LEU A 447 -19.10 7.73 -15.70
N GLU A 448 -19.48 7.61 -16.97
CA GLU A 448 -20.82 7.16 -17.33
C GLU A 448 -21.07 5.69 -16.94
N ALA A 449 -20.11 4.79 -17.16
CA ALA A 449 -20.21 3.40 -16.72
C ALA A 449 -20.29 3.27 -15.19
N ALA A 450 -19.60 4.15 -14.45
CA ALA A 450 -19.63 4.19 -12.98
C ALA A 450 -20.99 4.61 -12.40
N ARG A 451 -21.87 5.18 -13.23
CA ARG A 451 -23.27 5.53 -12.88
C ARG A 451 -24.25 4.39 -13.10
N ASP A 452 -23.82 3.23 -13.59
CA ASP A 452 -24.68 2.05 -13.71
C ASP A 452 -25.37 1.78 -12.35
N PRO A 453 -26.71 1.74 -12.28
CA PRO A 453 -27.43 1.54 -11.02
C PRO A 453 -27.04 0.26 -10.28
N ARG A 454 -26.58 -0.77 -11.01
CA ARG A 454 -26.12 -2.04 -10.43
C ARG A 454 -24.88 -1.86 -9.54
N LEU A 455 -24.11 -0.79 -9.76
CA LEU A 455 -22.95 -0.44 -8.94
C LEU A 455 -23.32 0.22 -7.60
N ARG A 456 -24.60 0.35 -7.28
CA ARG A 456 -25.09 0.81 -5.97
C ARG A 456 -25.63 -0.33 -5.10
N ASP A 457 -25.47 -1.56 -5.55
CA ASP A 457 -25.88 -2.75 -4.80
C ASP A 457 -24.99 -3.02 -3.58
N ASP A 458 -25.55 -3.60 -2.53
CA ASP A 458 -24.81 -3.92 -1.30
C ASP A 458 -23.68 -4.94 -1.52
N LEU A 459 -23.71 -5.69 -2.63
CA LEU A 459 -22.60 -6.55 -3.05
C LEU A 459 -21.34 -5.78 -3.47
N VAL A 460 -21.44 -4.50 -3.78
CA VAL A 460 -20.34 -3.71 -4.34
C VAL A 460 -19.40 -3.23 -3.23
N LEU A 461 -18.13 -3.61 -3.35
CA LEU A 461 -17.05 -3.17 -2.47
C LEU A 461 -16.13 -2.22 -3.26
N PRO A 462 -16.31 -0.89 -3.16
CA PRO A 462 -15.74 0.05 -4.13
C PRO A 462 -14.27 0.40 -3.91
N SER A 463 -13.70 0.11 -2.75
CA SER A 463 -12.28 0.34 -2.42
C SER A 463 -11.72 1.71 -2.85
N ASP A 464 -10.71 1.74 -3.72
CA ASP A 464 -10.08 2.97 -4.21
C ASP A 464 -10.85 3.60 -5.38
N LEU A 465 -11.99 3.02 -5.76
CA LEU A 465 -12.97 3.60 -6.70
C LEU A 465 -14.18 4.22 -5.98
N ALA A 466 -14.17 4.30 -4.65
CA ALA A 466 -15.27 4.88 -3.87
C ALA A 466 -15.70 6.27 -4.37
N GLU A 467 -14.75 7.15 -4.70
CA GLU A 467 -15.06 8.50 -5.21
C GLU A 467 -15.84 8.51 -6.53
N PHE A 468 -15.79 7.44 -7.32
CA PHE A 468 -16.53 7.30 -8.58
C PHE A 468 -17.85 6.54 -8.38
N LEU A 469 -17.84 5.53 -7.50
CA LEU A 469 -18.98 4.63 -7.29
C LEU A 469 -19.94 5.11 -6.20
N GLU A 470 -19.54 6.03 -5.32
CA GLU A 470 -20.39 6.55 -4.25
C GLU A 470 -20.99 7.92 -4.55
N GLN A 471 -20.76 8.46 -5.77
CA GLN A 471 -21.41 9.69 -6.20
C GLN A 471 -22.93 9.47 -6.23
N ARG A 472 -23.60 9.94 -5.17
CA ARG A 472 -25.04 10.09 -5.07
C ARG A 472 -25.41 11.29 -5.95
N VAL A 473 -26.18 11.04 -7.00
CA VAL A 473 -26.92 12.11 -7.72
C VAL A 473 -28.01 12.64 -6.81
#